data_AF-A0A5D2XAT1-F1
#
_entry.id   AF-A0A5D2XAT1-F1
#
_cell.length_a   1.000
_cell.length_b   1.000
_cell.length_c   1.000
_cell.angle_alpha   90.00
_cell.angle_beta   90.00
_cell.angle_gamma   90.00
#
_symmetry.space_group_name_H-M   'P 1'
#
loop_
_entity.id
_entity.type
_entity.pdbx_description
1 polymer ?
#
loop_
_entity_poly.entity_id
_entity_poly.type
_entity_poly.pdbx_seq_one_letter_code
_entity_poly.pdbx_strand_id
1 'polypeptide(L)'
;MEKTDMYNSSMVSTSHDVEESWDDEFQQLVQTFPKDKSFTGMNLYFFQGFWCPSIVLKAVISCQKHFQAFDSDILIATLPKCGTTWLKALTFSTLYRSQFARENNPLLTYNPHSLASRRRL
;
A
#
# COMPACT_ATOMS: atom_id res chain seq x y z
N MET A 1 26.39 -25.33 -58.15
CA MET A 1 25.48 -24.44 -58.90
C MET A 1 24.11 -24.60 -58.25
N GLU A 2 23.88 -23.96 -57.09
CA GLU A 2 23.16 -22.66 -56.98
C GLU A 2 21.74 -22.78 -57.58
N LYS A 3 20.63 -22.62 -56.85
CA LYS A 3 20.23 -21.44 -56.06
C LYS A 3 19.15 -21.75 -54.99
N THR A 4 19.29 -21.09 -53.83
CA THR A 4 18.33 -20.27 -53.03
C THR A 4 16.92 -20.13 -53.61
N ASP A 5 15.80 -20.23 -52.86
CA ASP A 5 15.24 -19.23 -51.93
C ASP A 5 14.33 -19.91 -50.88
N MET A 6 14.52 -19.81 -49.55
CA MET A 6 14.32 -18.68 -48.64
C MET A 6 12.97 -17.94 -48.79
N TYR A 7 11.89 -18.55 -48.30
CA TYR A 7 10.75 -17.77 -47.81
C TYR A 7 11.03 -17.34 -46.37
N ASN A 8 11.53 -16.12 -46.26
CA ASN A 8 11.86 -15.41 -45.03
C ASN A 8 10.56 -15.05 -44.31
N SER A 9 10.09 -15.90 -43.40
CA SER A 9 9.04 -15.51 -42.46
C SER A 9 9.68 -14.53 -41.48
N SER A 10 9.36 -13.25 -41.66
CA SER A 10 9.80 -12.18 -40.80
C SER A 10 9.49 -12.53 -39.34
N MET A 11 10.54 -12.90 -38.58
CA MET A 11 10.55 -12.71 -37.14
C MET A 11 10.48 -11.20 -36.92
N VAL A 12 9.24 -10.70 -36.86
CA VAL A 12 8.95 -9.52 -36.06
C VAL A 12 9.29 -9.96 -34.64
N SER A 13 10.53 -9.66 -34.22
CA SER A 13 10.83 -9.54 -32.80
C SER A 13 9.98 -8.38 -32.32
N THR A 14 8.75 -8.70 -31.93
CA THR A 14 8.01 -7.88 -31.01
C THR A 14 8.84 -7.94 -29.74
N SER A 15 9.61 -6.89 -29.48
CA SER A 15 10.18 -6.62 -28.17
C SER A 15 9.02 -6.72 -27.18
N HIS A 16 8.89 -7.87 -26.53
CA HIS A 16 8.02 -8.02 -25.39
C HIS A 16 8.76 -7.35 -24.25
N ASP A 17 8.65 -6.03 -24.20
CA ASP A 17 8.73 -5.29 -22.96
C ASP A 17 7.52 -5.74 -22.14
N VAL A 18 7.65 -6.91 -21.52
CA VAL A 18 6.73 -7.34 -20.47
C VAL A 18 6.99 -6.36 -19.35
N GLU A 19 6.13 -5.34 -19.23
CA GLU A 19 6.07 -4.51 -18.04
C GLU A 19 5.99 -5.47 -16.84
N GLU A 20 7.09 -5.62 -16.11
CA GLU A 20 7.13 -6.46 -14.91
C GLU A 20 6.06 -5.94 -13.96
N SER A 21 5.14 -6.82 -13.57
CA SER A 21 4.10 -6.45 -12.63
C SER A 21 4.76 -6.03 -11.31
N TRP A 22 4.21 -5.02 -10.64
CA TRP A 22 4.65 -4.61 -9.30
C TRP A 22 4.76 -5.79 -8.33
N ASP A 23 3.96 -6.82 -8.55
CA ASP A 23 3.98 -8.05 -7.76
C ASP A 23 5.27 -8.84 -7.98
N ASP A 24 5.76 -8.93 -9.20
CA ASP A 24 6.99 -9.64 -9.57
C ASP A 24 8.23 -8.89 -9.05
N GLU A 25 8.30 -7.58 -9.28
CA GLU A 25 9.35 -6.72 -8.73
C GLU A 25 9.40 -6.82 -7.20
N PHE A 26 8.23 -6.80 -6.54
CA PHE A 26 8.16 -6.93 -5.09
C PHE A 26 8.67 -8.30 -4.62
N GLN A 27 8.35 -9.39 -5.32
CA GLN A 27 8.88 -10.72 -4.99
C GLN A 27 10.40 -10.77 -5.11
N GLN A 28 10.97 -10.16 -6.14
CA GLN A 28 12.42 -10.06 -6.29
C GLN A 28 13.05 -9.22 -5.17
N LEU A 29 12.44 -8.08 -4.84
CA LEU A 29 12.92 -7.18 -3.80
C LEU A 29 12.94 -7.84 -2.41
N VAL A 30 11.87 -8.55 -2.02
CA VAL A 30 11.82 -9.17 -0.69
C VAL A 30 12.83 -10.30 -0.49
N GLN A 31 13.37 -10.89 -1.56
CA GLN A 31 14.46 -11.86 -1.46
C GLN A 31 15.77 -11.23 -0.99
N THR A 32 15.94 -9.92 -1.17
CA THR A 32 17.15 -9.19 -0.75
C THR A 32 17.15 -8.85 0.73
N PHE A 33 16.00 -8.88 1.41
CA PHE A 33 15.88 -8.51 2.81
C PHE A 33 16.15 -9.70 3.75
N PRO A 34 16.77 -9.47 4.91
CA PRO A 34 16.82 -10.48 5.97
C PRO A 34 15.40 -10.94 6.33
N LYS A 35 15.22 -12.25 6.43
CA LYS A 35 13.91 -12.89 6.63
C LYS A 35 13.93 -13.74 7.89
N ASP A 36 12.85 -13.66 8.66
CA ASP A 36 12.64 -14.48 9.85
C ASP A 36 11.17 -14.92 9.97
N LYS A 37 10.86 -15.72 10.99
CA LYS A 37 9.51 -16.17 11.33
C LYS A 37 9.05 -15.50 12.62
N SER A 38 7.88 -14.88 12.55
CA SER A 38 7.15 -14.47 13.76
C SER A 38 6.75 -15.67 14.61
N PHE A 39 6.38 -15.43 15.86
CA PHE A 39 5.87 -16.48 16.76
C PHE A 39 4.63 -17.21 16.22
N THR A 40 3.87 -16.58 15.32
CA THR A 40 2.70 -17.19 14.65
C THR A 40 3.05 -17.87 13.32
N GLY A 41 4.33 -17.96 12.95
CA GLY A 41 4.79 -18.59 11.71
C GLY A 41 4.73 -17.72 10.44
N MET A 42 4.26 -16.47 10.54
CA MET A 42 4.27 -15.51 9.43
C MET A 42 5.70 -15.09 9.08
N ASN A 43 5.97 -14.88 7.79
CA ASN A 43 7.25 -14.31 7.34
C ASN A 43 7.37 -12.85 7.78
N LEU A 44 8.47 -12.54 8.44
CA LEU A 44 8.92 -11.19 8.76
C LEU A 44 10.13 -10.85 7.88
N TYR A 45 10.20 -9.60 7.45
CA TYR A 45 11.33 -9.06 6.70
C TYR A 45 11.89 -7.84 7.42
N PHE A 46 13.20 -7.76 7.54
CA PHE A 46 13.86 -6.60 8.14
C PHE A 46 13.96 -5.48 7.12
N PHE A 47 13.24 -4.39 7.36
CA PHE A 47 13.15 -3.24 6.46
C PHE A 47 13.28 -1.95 7.27
N GLN A 48 14.20 -1.05 6.87
CA GLN A 48 14.42 0.27 7.49
C GLN A 48 14.52 0.25 9.03
N GLY A 49 15.12 -0.79 9.62
CA GLY A 49 15.34 -0.90 11.06
C GLY A 49 14.24 -1.62 11.85
N PHE A 50 13.19 -2.14 11.19
CA PHE A 50 12.10 -2.86 11.86
C PHE A 50 11.70 -4.14 11.13
N TRP A 51 11.15 -5.10 11.90
CA TRP A 51 10.63 -6.36 11.37
C TRP A 51 9.17 -6.19 10.88
N CYS A 52 8.96 -6.37 9.59
CA CYS A 52 7.67 -6.20 8.92
C CYS A 52 7.04 -7.53 8.55
N PRO A 53 5.77 -7.79 8.90
CA PRO A 53 5.00 -8.86 8.28
C PRO A 53 4.88 -8.66 6.77
N SER A 54 4.97 -9.74 6.00
CA SER A 54 4.89 -9.71 4.53
C SER A 54 3.66 -8.95 3.99
N ILE A 55 2.51 -9.13 4.66
CA ILE A 55 1.23 -8.48 4.34
C ILE A 55 1.30 -6.94 4.48
N VAL A 56 2.13 -6.42 5.39
CA VAL A 56 2.27 -4.98 5.64
C VAL A 56 3.41 -4.39 4.81
N LEU A 57 4.50 -5.15 4.59
CA LEU A 57 5.69 -4.67 3.89
C LEU A 57 5.37 -4.14 2.49
N LYS A 58 4.57 -4.87 1.71
CA LYS A 58 4.17 -4.44 0.36
C LYS A 58 3.44 -3.10 0.37
N ALA A 59 2.52 -2.93 1.32
CA ALA A 59 1.77 -1.70 1.50
C ALA A 59 2.67 -0.54 1.94
N VAL A 60 3.64 -0.78 2.83
CA VAL A 60 4.60 0.23 3.28
C VAL A 60 5.46 0.73 2.12
N ILE A 61 6.07 -0.17 1.35
CA ILE A 61 6.91 0.21 0.21
C ILE A 61 6.09 0.94 -0.85
N SER A 62 4.87 0.46 -1.14
CA SER A 62 3.98 1.13 -2.09
C SER A 62 3.57 2.52 -1.61
N CYS A 63 3.22 2.68 -0.33
CA CYS A 63 2.95 4.01 0.25
C CYS A 63 4.17 4.92 0.16
N GLN A 64 5.38 4.45 0.48
CA GLN A 64 6.58 5.28 0.37
C GLN A 64 6.86 5.76 -1.05
N LYS A 65 6.55 4.95 -2.08
CA LYS A 65 6.76 5.31 -3.49
C LYS A 65 5.66 6.23 -4.03
N HIS A 66 4.41 6.04 -3.63
CA HIS A 66 3.26 6.61 -4.35
C HIS A 66 2.42 7.58 -3.51
N PHE A 67 2.59 7.62 -2.18
CA PHE A 67 1.81 8.53 -1.33
C PHE A 67 2.30 9.96 -1.50
N GLN A 68 1.42 10.82 -2.02
CA GLN A 68 1.63 12.26 -2.11
C GLN A 68 0.79 12.94 -1.02
N ALA A 69 1.48 13.52 -0.03
CA ALA A 69 0.88 14.28 1.04
C ALA A 69 0.50 15.69 0.55
N PHE A 70 -0.63 16.19 1.01
CA PHE A 70 -1.00 17.60 0.90
C PHE A 70 -0.84 18.32 2.24
N ASP A 71 -0.66 19.64 2.20
CA ASP A 71 -0.54 20.46 3.42
C ASP A 71 -1.80 20.42 4.31
N SER A 72 -2.94 19.99 3.76
CA SER A 72 -4.20 19.80 4.47
C SER A 72 -4.38 18.39 5.04
N ASP A 73 -3.50 17.44 4.73
CA ASP A 73 -3.61 16.06 5.20
C ASP A 73 -3.21 15.94 6.67
N ILE A 74 -3.96 15.13 7.42
CA ILE A 74 -3.69 14.82 8.83
C ILE A 74 -3.35 13.35 8.96
N LEU A 75 -2.12 13.06 9.35
CA LEU A 75 -1.63 11.70 9.57
C LEU A 75 -1.77 11.31 11.04
N ILE A 76 -2.47 10.19 11.28
CA ILE A 76 -2.58 9.58 12.61
C ILE A 76 -1.62 8.39 12.67
N ALA A 77 -0.54 8.51 13.45
CA ALA A 77 0.45 7.46 13.64
C ALA A 77 0.32 6.82 15.04
N THR A 78 0.18 5.50 15.08
CA THR A 78 0.07 4.72 16.32
C THR A 78 0.66 3.34 16.15
N LEU A 79 1.10 2.73 17.24
CA LEU A 79 1.38 1.29 17.24
C LEU A 79 0.09 0.47 17.04
N PRO A 80 0.17 -0.71 16.40
CA PRO A 80 -0.98 -1.59 16.25
C PRO A 80 -1.66 -1.87 17.60
N LYS A 81 -3.00 -1.88 17.59
CA LYS A 81 -3.86 -2.20 18.76
C LYS A 81 -3.82 -1.18 19.92
N CYS A 82 -3.10 -0.07 19.81
CA CYS A 82 -3.08 0.99 20.83
C CYS A 82 -4.24 2.01 20.71
N GLY A 83 -5.46 1.55 20.40
CA GLY A 83 -6.64 2.42 20.40
C GLY A 83 -6.85 3.30 19.17
N THR A 84 -6.45 2.83 17.98
CA THR A 84 -6.67 3.55 16.70
C THR A 84 -8.12 3.97 16.47
N THR A 85 -9.09 3.17 16.91
CA THR A 85 -10.51 3.48 16.77
C THR A 85 -10.91 4.72 17.57
N TRP A 86 -10.48 4.80 18.83
CA TRP A 86 -10.73 5.96 19.69
C TRP A 86 -10.02 7.21 19.15
N LEU A 87 -8.76 7.07 18.73
CA LEU A 87 -8.00 8.20 18.20
C LEU A 87 -8.57 8.72 16.88
N LYS A 88 -9.01 7.83 15.98
CA LYS A 88 -9.72 8.20 14.74
C LYS A 88 -11.03 8.93 15.04
N ALA A 89 -11.83 8.43 15.98
CA ALA A 89 -13.09 9.04 16.37
C ALA A 89 -12.89 10.44 16.99
N LEU A 90 -11.88 10.59 17.85
CA LEU A 90 -11.55 11.87 18.48
C LEU A 90 -11.06 12.90 17.46
N THR A 91 -10.18 12.48 16.55
CA THR A 91 -9.68 13.35 15.47
C THR A 91 -10.82 13.82 14.58
N PHE A 92 -11.68 12.89 14.14
CA PHE A 92 -12.86 13.22 13.33
C PHE A 92 -13.80 14.19 14.08
N SER A 93 -14.12 13.89 15.33
CA SER A 93 -14.98 14.75 16.16
C SER A 93 -14.42 16.17 16.26
N THR A 94 -13.10 16.30 16.42
CA THR A 94 -12.44 17.60 16.56
C THR A 94 -12.47 18.41 15.27
N LEU A 95 -12.17 17.77 14.13
CA LEU A 95 -12.12 18.44 12.83
C LEU A 95 -13.50 18.89 12.34
N TYR A 96 -14.52 18.07 12.59
CA TYR A 96 -15.86 18.30 12.05
C TYR A 96 -16.86 18.84 13.10
N ARG A 97 -16.38 19.28 14.27
CA ARG A 97 -17.21 19.75 15.39
C ARG A 97 -18.16 20.89 15.04
N SER A 98 -17.77 21.76 14.11
CA SER A 98 -18.57 22.91 13.66
C SER A 98 -19.43 22.60 12.43
N GLN A 99 -19.20 21.44 11.79
CA GLN A 99 -19.87 21.06 10.55
C GLN A 99 -21.08 20.15 10.79
N PHE A 100 -21.09 19.41 11.91
CA PHE A 100 -22.20 18.53 12.26
C PHE A 100 -22.71 18.83 13.68
N ALA A 101 -24.02 19.03 13.81
CA ALA A 101 -24.69 19.04 15.11
C ALA A 101 -24.51 17.68 15.81
N ARG A 102 -24.50 17.65 17.15
CA ARG A 102 -24.23 16.45 17.95
C ARG A 102 -25.16 15.29 17.58
N GLU A 103 -26.44 15.56 17.39
CA GLU A 103 -27.44 14.56 16.99
C GLU A 103 -27.24 13.99 15.57
N ASN A 104 -26.55 14.71 14.68
CA ASN A 104 -26.37 14.34 13.27
C ASN A 104 -24.90 13.98 12.94
N ASN A 105 -24.11 13.62 13.95
CA ASN A 105 -22.69 13.34 13.74
C ASN A 105 -22.49 12.00 13.01
N PRO A 106 -21.74 11.96 11.88
CA PRO A 106 -21.48 10.74 11.11
C PRO A 106 -20.87 9.59 11.91
N LEU A 107 -20.20 9.85 13.04
CA LEU A 107 -19.68 8.83 13.94
C LEU A 107 -20.77 7.96 14.60
N LEU A 108 -22.00 8.45 14.66
CA LEU A 108 -23.16 7.70 15.19
C LEU A 108 -23.71 6.69 14.18
N THR A 109 -23.39 6.86 12.89
CA THR A 109 -23.94 6.04 11.80
C THR A 109 -22.87 5.18 11.12
N TYR A 110 -21.61 5.62 11.10
CA TYR A 110 -20.53 4.95 10.36
C TYR A 110 -19.35 4.58 11.25
N ASN A 111 -18.70 3.47 10.91
CA ASN A 111 -17.48 3.03 11.58
C ASN A 111 -16.35 4.08 11.38
N PRO A 112 -15.64 4.51 12.45
CA PRO A 112 -14.55 5.48 12.34
C PRO A 112 -13.42 5.09 11.36
N HIS A 113 -13.23 3.79 11.11
CA HIS A 113 -12.26 3.32 10.13
C HIS A 113 -12.60 3.72 8.69
N SER A 114 -13.88 3.79 8.32
CA SER A 114 -14.32 4.21 6.98
C SER A 114 -14.37 5.73 6.82
N LEU A 115 -14.59 6.46 7.90
CA LEU A 115 -14.59 7.93 7.90
C LEU A 115 -13.19 8.50 7.75
N ALA A 116 -12.19 7.88 8.41
CA ALA A 116 -10.79 8.32 8.33
C ALA A 116 -10.07 7.90 7.04
N SER A 117 -10.68 7.06 6.19
CA SER A 117 -10.09 6.62 4.91
C SER A 117 -10.63 7.36 3.69
N ARG A 118 -11.61 8.26 3.85
CA ARG A 118 -12.19 9.01 2.74
C ARG A 118 -11.37 10.27 2.43
N ARG A 119 -10.69 10.28 1.28
CA ARG A 119 -10.20 11.49 0.61
C ARG A 119 -11.43 12.21 0.03
N ARG A 120 -11.71 13.45 0.43
CA ARG A 120 -12.61 14.31 -0.37
C ARG A 120 -11.75 14.88 -1.49
N LEU A 121 -12.14 14.58 -2.74
CA LEU A 121 -11.64 15.25 -3.93
C LEU A 121 -12.22 16.68 -3.99
#